data_AF-A0AA48H4N6-F1
#
_entry.id   AF-A0AA48H4N6-F1
#
_cell.length_a   1.000
_cell.length_b   1.000
_cell.length_c   1.000
_cell.angle_alpha   90.00
_cell.angle_beta   90.00
_cell.angle_gamma   90.00
#
_symmetry.space_group_name_H-M   'P 1'
#
loop_
_entity.id
_entity.type
_entity.pdbx_description
1 polymer ?
#
loop_
_entity_poly.entity_id
_entity_poly.type
_entity_poly.pdbx_seq_one_letter_code
_entity_poly.pdbx_strand_id
1 'polypeptide(L)'
;MRKSTLFLAAAVLAVAVPSQAKMPFVAAAKAAGIDSVKNCASCHVGAPKKGGELTAMGKWLMAQKASRKAAEVDVKWLKDYKG
;
A
#
# COMPACT_ATOMS: atom_id res chain seq x y z
N MET A 1 47.97 -27.56 11.22
CA MET A 1 46.72 -28.05 10.60
C MET A 1 45.71 -28.21 11.72
N ARG A 2 44.43 -27.84 11.70
CA ARG A 2 43.47 -27.38 10.69
C ARG A 2 42.20 -27.07 11.52
N LYS A 3 41.54 -25.93 11.26
CA LYS A 3 40.06 -25.78 11.22
C LYS A 3 39.34 -25.93 12.60
N SER A 4 38.40 -25.08 13.01
CA SER A 4 37.25 -24.61 12.24
C SER A 4 36.60 -23.41 12.93
N THR A 5 36.53 -22.30 12.20
CA THR A 5 35.65 -21.17 12.46
C THR A 5 34.19 -21.67 12.40
N LEU A 6 33.52 -21.77 13.54
CA LEU A 6 32.09 -22.06 13.61
C LEU A 6 31.32 -20.79 13.23
N PHE A 7 30.93 -20.72 11.96
CA PHE A 7 29.98 -19.74 11.45
C PHE A 7 28.59 -20.04 12.04
N LEU A 8 28.13 -19.20 12.99
CA LEU A 8 26.73 -19.16 13.41
C LEU A 8 25.89 -18.57 12.27
N ALA A 9 25.30 -19.42 11.45
CA ALA A 9 24.28 -19.02 10.48
C ALA A 9 22.96 -18.77 11.24
N ALA A 10 22.71 -17.51 11.61
CA ALA A 10 21.42 -17.08 12.11
C ALA A 10 20.39 -17.14 10.97
N ALA A 11 19.53 -18.16 10.99
CA ALA A 11 18.40 -18.29 10.10
C ALA A 11 17.40 -17.16 10.38
N VAL A 12 17.46 -16.09 9.59
CA VAL A 12 16.43 -15.06 9.56
C VAL A 12 15.21 -15.67 8.86
N LEU A 13 14.25 -16.16 9.64
CA LEU A 13 12.92 -16.47 9.13
C LEU A 13 12.27 -15.16 8.67
N ALA A 14 12.36 -14.90 7.38
CA ALA A 14 11.57 -13.86 6.72
C ALA A 14 10.09 -14.26 6.85
N VAL A 15 9.36 -13.59 7.75
CA VAL A 15 7.91 -13.69 7.84
C VAL A 15 7.36 -13.15 6.51
N ALA A 16 7.02 -14.06 5.60
CA ALA A 16 6.32 -13.73 4.37
C ALA A 16 4.92 -13.25 4.76
N VAL A 17 4.72 -11.93 4.82
CA VAL A 17 3.38 -11.35 4.96
C VAL A 17 2.59 -11.83 3.76
N PRO A 18 1.49 -12.58 3.94
CA PRO A 18 0.69 -13.03 2.81
C PRO A 18 0.26 -11.80 2.02
N SER A 19 0.48 -11.83 0.71
CA SER A 19 -0.13 -10.85 -0.20
C SER A 19 -1.63 -11.10 -0.18
N GLN A 20 -2.30 -10.59 0.85
CA GLN A 20 -3.74 -10.71 1.02
C GLN A 20 -4.37 -10.20 -0.26
N ALA A 21 -5.24 -11.02 -0.86
CA ALA A 21 -6.03 -10.63 -2.03
C ALA A 21 -6.68 -9.29 -1.70
N LYS A 22 -6.18 -8.21 -2.29
CA LYS A 22 -6.58 -6.87 -1.89
C LYS A 22 -8.05 -6.73 -2.18
N MET A 23 -8.85 -6.44 -1.15
CA MET A 23 -10.18 -5.91 -1.37
C MET A 23 -10.07 -4.74 -2.36
N PRO A 24 -10.89 -4.69 -3.42
CA PRO A 24 -10.87 -3.56 -4.34
C PRO A 24 -10.99 -2.28 -3.52
N PHE A 25 -10.10 -1.30 -3.72
CA PHE A 25 -10.05 -0.09 -2.89
C PHE A 25 -11.40 0.62 -2.77
N VAL A 26 -12.23 0.55 -3.82
CA VAL A 26 -13.61 1.04 -3.83
C VAL A 26 -14.48 0.33 -2.77
N ALA A 27 -14.39 -0.99 -2.67
CA ALA A 27 -15.13 -1.77 -1.69
C ALA A 27 -14.63 -1.50 -0.26
N ALA A 28 -13.31 -1.36 -0.08
CA ALA A 28 -12.72 -0.99 1.21
C ALA A 28 -13.14 0.43 1.64
N ALA A 29 -13.23 1.37 0.71
CA ALA A 29 -13.70 2.73 0.98
C ALA A 29 -15.18 2.74 1.36
N LYS A 30 -16.03 2.02 0.62
CA LYS A 30 -17.46 1.84 0.94
C LYS A 30 -17.65 1.25 2.34
N ALA A 31 -16.91 0.19 2.68
CA ALA A 31 -16.96 -0.43 4.01
C ALA A 31 -16.48 0.51 5.12
N ALA A 32 -15.62 1.47 4.81
CA ALA A 32 -15.13 2.48 5.74
C ALA A 32 -16.00 3.75 5.82
N GLY A 33 -17.11 3.81 5.07
CA GLY A 33 -17.99 4.98 5.00
C GLY A 33 -17.37 6.17 4.25
N ILE A 34 -16.52 5.90 3.25
CA ILE A 34 -15.82 6.91 2.46
C ILE A 34 -16.44 6.99 1.06
N ASP A 35 -17.30 7.98 0.84
CA ASP A 35 -18.08 8.11 -0.40
C ASP A 35 -17.33 8.82 -1.55
N SER A 36 -16.14 9.37 -1.27
CA SER A 36 -15.31 10.05 -2.26
C SER A 36 -14.61 9.10 -3.24
N VAL A 37 -14.49 7.81 -2.88
CA VAL A 37 -13.92 6.76 -3.73
C VAL A 37 -15.04 5.95 -4.35
N LYS A 38 -15.48 6.37 -5.54
CA LYS A 38 -16.60 5.74 -6.26
C LYS A 38 -16.14 4.70 -7.27
N ASN A 39 -15.00 4.94 -7.91
CA ASN A 39 -14.44 4.08 -8.93
C ASN A 39 -12.94 4.36 -9.10
N CYS A 40 -12.31 3.70 -10.07
CA CYS A 40 -10.89 3.86 -10.38
C CYS A 40 -10.49 5.32 -10.66
N ALA A 41 -11.39 6.11 -11.26
CA ALA A 41 -11.12 7.50 -11.63
C ALA A 41 -11.05 8.45 -10.42
N SER A 42 -11.49 8.03 -9.24
CA SER A 42 -11.29 8.80 -8.00
C SER A 42 -9.79 9.00 -7.69
N CYS A 43 -8.96 8.01 -8.01
CA CYS A 43 -7.51 8.04 -7.73
C CYS A 43 -6.63 8.08 -8.99
N HIS A 44 -7.10 7.52 -10.11
CA HIS A 44 -6.34 7.42 -11.35
C HIS A 44 -6.86 8.39 -12.41
N VAL A 45 -5.94 9.01 -13.15
CA VAL A 45 -6.29 9.70 -14.39
C VAL A 45 -6.27 8.65 -15.51
N GLY A 46 -7.45 8.26 -15.98
CA GLY A 46 -7.62 7.19 -16.95
C GLY A 46 -7.51 5.78 -16.36
N ALA A 47 -7.06 4.82 -17.17
CA ALA A 47 -6.97 3.43 -16.76
C ALA A 47 -5.86 3.21 -15.71
N PRO A 48 -6.11 2.41 -14.65
CA PRO A 48 -5.09 2.09 -13.65
C PRO A 48 -3.93 1.33 -14.28
N LYS A 49 -2.74 1.94 -14.28
CA LYS A 49 -1.49 1.32 -14.73
C LYS A 49 -0.35 1.67 -13.80
N LYS A 50 0.66 0.81 -13.74
CA LYS A 50 1.89 1.10 -12.98
C LYS A 50 2.56 2.34 -13.58
N GLY A 51 2.86 3.34 -12.75
CA GLY A 51 3.39 4.62 -13.20
C GLY A 51 2.39 5.48 -13.98
N GLY A 52 1.10 5.13 -13.96
CA GLY A 52 0.05 5.97 -14.52
C GLY A 52 -0.16 7.25 -13.72
N GLU A 53 -0.79 8.23 -14.35
CA GLU A 53 -1.09 9.49 -13.69
C GLU A 53 -2.17 9.32 -12.63
N LEU A 54 -2.01 10.07 -11.54
CA LEU A 54 -2.89 10.04 -10.36
C LEU A 54 -3.56 11.40 -10.19
N THR A 55 -4.79 11.38 -9.70
CA THR A 55 -5.51 12.59 -9.26
C THR A 55 -4.82 13.18 -8.01
N ALA A 56 -5.26 14.35 -7.55
CA ALA A 56 -4.79 14.93 -6.29
C ALA A 56 -4.95 13.95 -5.10
N MET A 57 -6.10 13.28 -5.03
CA MET A 57 -6.38 12.24 -4.03
C MET A 57 -5.41 11.05 -4.14
N GLY A 58 -5.18 10.55 -5.35
CA GLY A 58 -4.24 9.44 -5.58
C GLY A 58 -2.80 9.79 -5.21
N LYS A 59 -2.35 11.00 -5.59
CA LYS A 59 -1.02 11.53 -5.21
C LYS A 59 -0.91 11.70 -3.70
N TRP A 60 -1.95 12.21 -3.04
CA TRP A 60 -1.99 12.35 -1.59
C TRP A 60 -1.88 11.01 -0.88
N LEU A 61 -2.60 9.98 -1.33
CA LEU A 61 -2.50 8.63 -0.77
C LEU A 61 -1.10 8.02 -0.93
N MET A 62 -0.43 8.26 -2.06
CA MET A 62 0.96 7.83 -2.26
C MET A 62 1.93 8.57 -1.34
N ALA A 63 1.73 9.88 -1.13
CA ALA A 63 2.52 10.65 -0.17
C ALA A 63 2.30 10.15 1.27
N GLN A 64 1.07 9.80 1.64
CA GLN A 64 0.76 9.23 2.94
C GLN A 64 1.37 7.84 3.13
N LYS A 65 1.37 7.00 2.10
CA LYS A 65 2.07 5.72 2.12
C LYS A 65 3.55 5.92 2.45
N ALA A 66 4.20 6.86 1.75
CA ALA A 66 5.61 7.17 1.97
C ALA A 66 5.88 7.74 3.37
N SER A 67 5.07 8.70 3.82
CA SER A 67 5.17 9.31 5.15
C SER A 67 5.00 8.30 6.28
N ARG A 68 4.02 7.40 6.15
CA ARG A 68 3.72 6.33 7.12
C ARG A 68 4.63 5.12 6.96
N LYS A 69 5.52 5.11 5.97
CA LYS A 69 6.38 3.97 5.58
C LYS A 69 5.58 2.67 5.44
N ALA A 70 4.33 2.79 4.98
CA ALA A 70 3.42 1.66 4.86
C ALA A 70 3.77 0.82 3.62
N ALA A 71 3.63 -0.50 3.75
CA ALA A 71 3.82 -1.42 2.62
C ALA A 71 2.82 -1.12 1.47
N GLU A 72 1.61 -0.68 1.83
CA GLU A 72 0.50 -0.46 0.92
C GLU A 72 -0.27 0.82 1.24
N VAL A 73 -1.04 1.31 0.26
CA VAL A 73 -1.97 2.43 0.47
C VAL A 73 -3.19 1.93 1.25
N ASP A 74 -3.66 2.72 2.22
CA ASP A 74 -4.93 2.46 2.93
C ASP A 74 -5.92 3.59 2.64
N VAL A 75 -7.09 3.22 2.09
CA VAL A 75 -8.18 4.16 1.79
C VAL A 75 -8.76 4.81 3.04
N LYS A 76 -8.59 4.20 4.22
CA LYS A 76 -9.04 4.79 5.50
C LYS A 76 -8.35 6.11 5.80
N TRP A 77 -7.18 6.37 5.24
CA TRP A 77 -6.49 7.65 5.39
C TRP A 77 -7.27 8.80 4.78
N LEU A 78 -8.15 8.54 3.79
CA LEU A 78 -8.95 9.59 3.14
C LEU A 78 -9.89 10.34 4.10
N LYS A 79 -10.10 9.85 5.32
CA LYS A 79 -10.76 10.62 6.39
C LYS A 79 -10.04 11.93 6.71
N ASP A 80 -8.73 11.98 6.49
CA ASP A 80 -7.88 13.17 6.69
C ASP A 80 -7.70 13.99 5.39
N TYR A 81 -8.19 13.49 4.26
CA TYR A 81 -8.06 14.16 2.96
C TYR A 81 -9.15 15.22 2.81
N LYS A 82 -8.75 16.50 2.74
CA LYS A 82 -9.67 17.64 2.71
C LYS A 82 -10.14 18.08 1.32
N GLY A 83 -9.75 17.35 0.27
CA GLY A 83 -10.11 17.68 -1.11
C GLY A 83 -9.23 18.80 -1.67
#